data_AF-Q5W5L2-F1
#
_entry.id   AF-Q5W5L2-F1
#
_cell.length_a   1.000
_cell.length_b   1.000
_cell.length_c   1.000
_cell.angle_alpha   90.00
_cell.angle_beta   90.00
_cell.angle_gamma   90.00
#
_symmetry.space_group_name_H-M   'P 1'
#
loop_
_entity.id
_entity.type
_entity.pdbx_description
1 polymer ?
#
loop_
_entity_poly.entity_id
_entity_poly.type
_entity_poly.pdbx_seq_one_letter_code
_entity_poly.pdbx_strand_id
1 'polypeptide(L)'
;EEGVKYAENWNKDQAILQQLKAQVDAFCIPNAQVFDSAVRDKTVKPKVKISSVKQAEGNHPAVLMCSAYEFYPEKIKVSWLRNGEVVTTDVTSTMEMADGD
;
A
#
# COMPACT_ATOMS: atom_id res chain seq x y z
N GLU A 1 26.00 13.48 -19.24
CA GLU A 1 27.33 12.88 -19.45
C GLU A 1 27.96 12.27 -18.19
N GLU A 2 27.80 12.88 -17.00
CA GLU A 2 28.45 12.38 -15.77
C GLU A 2 28.06 10.93 -15.39
N GLY A 3 26.78 10.58 -15.48
CA GLY A 3 26.33 9.20 -15.22
C GLY A 3 27.00 8.14 -16.08
N VAL A 4 27.37 8.47 -17.33
CA VAL A 4 28.11 7.57 -18.23
C VAL A 4 29.54 7.39 -17.75
N LYS A 5 30.23 8.47 -17.35
CA LYS A 5 31.60 8.41 -16.81
C LYS A 5 31.66 7.56 -15.53
N TYR A 6 30.69 7.72 -14.64
CA TYR A 6 30.60 6.88 -13.44
C TYR A 6 30.34 5.42 -13.80
N ALA A 7 29.39 5.14 -14.70
CA ALA A 7 29.10 3.77 -15.12
C ALA A 7 30.33 3.09 -15.76
N GLU A 8 31.05 3.78 -16.65
CA GLU A 8 32.27 3.25 -17.27
C GLU A 8 33.36 2.95 -16.24
N ASN A 9 33.48 3.74 -15.18
CA ASN A 9 34.44 3.49 -14.11
C ASN A 9 34.04 2.28 -13.25
N TRP A 10 32.77 2.21 -12.81
CA TRP A 10 32.26 1.10 -12.00
C TRP A 10 32.25 -0.23 -12.77
N ASN A 11 31.94 -0.21 -14.07
CA ASN A 11 31.87 -1.40 -14.90
C ASN A 11 33.24 -2.06 -15.17
N LYS A 12 34.35 -1.37 -14.88
CA LYS A 12 35.71 -1.93 -15.03
C LYS A 12 36.09 -2.86 -13.89
N ASP A 13 35.48 -2.71 -12.70
CA ASP A 13 35.79 -3.53 -11.55
C ASP A 13 34.97 -4.84 -11.56
N GLN A 14 35.56 -5.90 -12.10
CA GLN A 14 34.91 -7.20 -12.19
C GLN A 14 34.65 -7.83 -10.82
N ALA A 15 35.46 -7.54 -9.80
CA ALA A 15 35.28 -8.10 -8.46
C ALA A 15 34.03 -7.49 -7.79
N ILE A 16 33.87 -6.17 -7.88
CA ILE A 16 32.67 -5.48 -7.39
C ILE A 16 31.42 -5.97 -8.13
N LEU A 17 31.48 -6.11 -9.47
CA LEU A 17 30.34 -6.60 -10.25
C LEU A 17 29.95 -8.03 -9.87
N GLN A 18 30.91 -8.92 -9.66
CA GLN A 18 30.65 -10.30 -9.22
C GLN A 18 30.04 -10.33 -7.82
N GLN A 19 30.56 -9.51 -6.89
CA GLN A 19 30.01 -9.40 -5.54
C GLN A 19 28.57 -8.88 -5.57
N LEU A 20 28.29 -7.81 -6.33
CA LEU A 20 26.93 -7.25 -6.46
C LEU A 20 25.94 -8.26 -7.02
N LYS A 21 26.33 -9.06 -8.03
CA LYS A 21 25.49 -10.14 -8.57
C LYS A 21 25.18 -11.19 -7.51
N ALA A 22 26.16 -11.57 -6.69
CA ALA A 22 25.99 -12.56 -5.63
C ALA A 22 25.13 -12.07 -4.46
N GLN A 23 24.88 -10.76 -4.32
CA GLN A 23 24.09 -10.23 -3.19
C GLN A 23 22.64 -10.73 -3.18
N VAL A 24 22.05 -11.09 -4.33
CA VAL A 24 20.68 -11.63 -4.37
C VAL A 24 20.61 -12.90 -3.53
N ASP A 25 21.52 -13.84 -3.77
CA ASP A 25 21.53 -15.15 -3.10
C ASP A 25 22.16 -15.09 -1.70
N ALA A 26 23.18 -14.26 -1.52
CA ALA A 26 23.93 -14.19 -0.26
C ALA A 26 23.31 -13.25 0.77
N PHE A 27 22.56 -12.22 0.33
CA PHE A 27 22.02 -11.18 1.21
C PHE A 27 20.50 -11.04 1.07
N CYS A 28 19.98 -10.77 -0.12
CA CYS A 28 18.57 -10.41 -0.28
C CYS A 28 17.62 -11.57 0.07
N ILE A 29 17.82 -12.76 -0.52
CA ILE A 29 16.93 -13.90 -0.30
C ILE A 29 16.92 -14.37 1.16
N PRO A 30 18.08 -14.63 1.81
CA PRO A 30 18.07 -15.09 3.20
C PRO A 30 17.44 -14.08 4.15
N ASN A 31 17.74 -12.79 4.00
CA ASN A 31 17.14 -11.76 4.85
C ASN A 31 15.64 -11.59 4.57
N ALA A 32 15.21 -11.63 3.29
CA ALA A 32 13.79 -11.59 2.95
C ALA A 32 13.03 -12.76 3.58
N GLN A 33 13.59 -13.98 3.54
CA GLN A 33 12.98 -15.17 4.15
C GLN A 33 12.80 -15.05 5.67
N VAL A 34 13.74 -14.40 6.37
CA VAL A 34 13.64 -14.14 7.82
C VAL A 34 12.42 -13.27 8.15
N PHE A 35 12.10 -12.30 7.29
CA PHE A 35 10.98 -11.36 7.50
C PHE A 35 9.70 -11.70 6.72
N ASP A 36 9.72 -12.72 5.86
CA ASP A 36 8.65 -12.97 4.88
C ASP A 36 7.29 -13.17 5.56
N SER A 37 7.22 -14.00 6.60
CA SER A 37 5.98 -14.24 7.35
C SER A 37 5.47 -12.98 8.08
N ALA A 38 6.38 -12.16 8.61
CA ALA A 38 6.04 -10.92 9.31
C ALA A 38 5.38 -9.87 8.39
N VAL A 39 5.56 -10.01 7.06
CA VAL A 39 4.96 -9.15 6.05
C VAL A 39 3.78 -9.85 5.37
N ARG A 40 3.98 -11.06 4.85
CA ARG A 40 2.96 -11.77 4.04
C ARG A 40 1.80 -12.31 4.86
N ASP A 41 2.08 -12.83 6.05
CA ASP A 41 1.07 -13.48 6.89
C ASP A 41 0.41 -12.48 7.86
N LYS A 42 1.01 -11.29 8.04
CA LYS A 42 0.40 -10.22 8.84
C LYS A 42 -0.94 -9.85 8.22
N THR A 43 -1.98 -9.93 9.03
CA THR A 43 -3.32 -9.47 8.67
C THR A 43 -3.90 -8.73 9.84
N VAL A 44 -4.32 -7.49 9.61
CA VAL A 44 -4.96 -6.65 10.63
C VAL A 44 -6.35 -6.29 10.12
N LYS A 45 -7.37 -6.57 10.94
CA LYS A 45 -8.76 -6.28 10.57
C LYS A 45 -9.00 -4.76 10.61
N PRO A 46 -9.72 -4.20 9.63
CA PRO A 46 -10.03 -2.77 9.63
C PRO A 46 -10.91 -2.39 10.82
N LYS A 47 -10.61 -1.24 11.39
CA LYS A 47 -11.56 -0.50 12.22
C LYS A 47 -12.44 0.33 11.31
N VAL A 48 -13.75 0.14 11.41
CA VAL A 48 -14.72 0.82 10.55
C VAL A 48 -15.57 1.78 11.36
N LYS A 49 -15.70 3.00 10.89
CA LYS A 49 -16.59 4.02 11.46
C LYS A 49 -17.51 4.55 10.37
N ILE A 50 -18.81 4.56 10.66
CA ILE A 50 -19.82 5.20 9.82
C ILE A 50 -20.22 6.53 10.47
N SER A 51 -20.22 7.61 9.69
CA SER A 51 -20.68 8.92 10.14
C SER A 51 -21.57 9.59 9.09
N SER A 52 -22.48 10.44 9.56
CA SER A 52 -23.24 11.35 8.71
C SER A 52 -22.45 12.65 8.58
N VAL A 53 -22.12 13.05 7.36
CA VAL A 53 -21.30 14.23 7.07
C VAL A 53 -22.08 15.18 6.18
N LYS A 54 -22.13 16.46 6.56
CA LYS A 54 -22.65 17.53 5.71
C LYS A 54 -21.49 18.17 4.97
N GLN A 55 -21.65 18.38 3.66
CA GLN A 55 -20.65 19.12 2.89
C GLN A 55 -20.60 20.59 3.35
N ALA A 56 -19.43 21.22 3.26
CA ALA A 56 -19.16 22.55 3.80
C ALA A 56 -20.12 23.63 3.27
N GLU A 57 -20.66 23.47 2.06
CA GLU A 57 -21.58 24.41 1.42
C GLU A 57 -23.03 24.34 1.92
N GLY A 58 -23.33 23.46 2.90
CA GLY A 58 -24.55 23.50 3.73
C GLY A 58 -25.88 23.16 3.05
N ASN A 59 -25.96 23.28 1.72
CA ASN A 59 -27.18 23.06 0.94
C ASN A 59 -27.36 21.62 0.42
N HIS A 60 -26.34 20.78 0.55
CA HIS A 60 -26.43 19.37 0.14
C HIS A 60 -26.95 18.49 1.29
N PRO A 61 -27.77 17.46 0.98
CA PRO A 61 -28.14 16.43 1.94
C PRO A 61 -26.89 15.80 2.58
N ALA A 62 -27.01 15.37 3.84
CA ALA A 62 -25.92 14.66 4.50
C ALA A 62 -25.63 13.35 3.77
N VAL A 63 -24.35 13.05 3.60
CA VAL A 63 -23.87 11.78 3.03
C VAL A 63 -23.40 10.86 4.15
N LEU A 64 -23.50 9.55 3.92
CA LEU A 64 -22.86 8.58 4.80
C LEU A 64 -21.40 8.40 4.38
N MET A 65 -20.50 8.61 5.33
CA MET A 65 -19.08 8.36 5.16
C MET A 65 -18.71 7.08 5.92
N CYS A 66 -18.16 6.11 5.20
CA CYS A 66 -17.56 4.92 5.77
C CYS A 66 -16.05 5.11 5.77
N SER A 67 -15.47 5.16 6.96
CA SER A 67 -14.03 5.26 7.11
C SER A 67 -13.46 3.95 7.65
N ALA A 68 -12.51 3.38 6.92
CA ALA A 68 -11.79 2.16 7.31
C ALA A 68 -10.31 2.51 7.59
N TYR A 69 -9.82 2.09 8.76
CA TYR A 69 -8.48 2.44 9.26
C TYR A 69 -7.79 1.24 9.87
N GLU A 70 -6.46 1.34 10.07
CA GLU A 70 -5.64 0.38 10.81
C GLU A 70 -5.81 -1.06 10.28
N PHE A 71 -5.73 -1.24 8.96
CA PHE A 71 -5.82 -2.55 8.33
C PHE A 71 -4.57 -2.83 7.52
N TYR A 72 -4.29 -4.13 7.38
CA TYR A 72 -3.17 -4.61 6.58
C TYR A 72 -3.54 -5.97 6.01
N PRO A 73 -3.21 -6.27 4.73
CA PRO A 73 -2.49 -5.42 3.77
C PRO A 73 -3.35 -4.29 3.17
N GLU A 74 -2.75 -3.44 2.34
CA GLU A 74 -3.36 -2.24 1.72
C GLU A 74 -4.67 -2.50 0.95
N LYS A 75 -4.85 -3.71 0.39
CA LYS A 75 -6.01 -3.98 -0.45
C LYS A 75 -7.26 -4.24 0.40
N ILE A 76 -8.28 -3.41 0.22
CA ILE A 76 -9.59 -3.57 0.85
C ILE A 76 -10.72 -3.47 -0.19
N LYS A 77 -11.87 -4.07 0.12
CA LYS A 77 -13.11 -3.89 -0.64
C LYS A 77 -14.20 -3.39 0.28
N VAL A 78 -14.79 -2.25 -0.08
CA VAL A 78 -15.90 -1.63 0.66
C VAL A 78 -17.13 -1.59 -0.24
N SER A 79 -18.29 -1.95 0.30
CA SER A 79 -19.57 -1.92 -0.41
C SER A 79 -20.67 -1.38 0.49
N TRP A 80 -21.57 -0.59 -0.07
CA TRP A 80 -22.78 -0.13 0.61
C TRP A 80 -23.94 -1.08 0.32
N LEU A 81 -24.72 -1.39 1.36
CA LEU A 81 -25.94 -2.17 1.24
C LEU A 81 -27.13 -1.32 1.70
N ARG A 82 -28.24 -1.38 0.96
CA ARG A 82 -29.53 -0.82 1.35
C ARG A 82 -30.53 -1.97 1.38
N ASN A 83 -31.09 -2.25 2.56
CA ASN A 83 -32.00 -3.37 2.79
C ASN A 83 -31.42 -4.73 2.33
N GLY A 84 -30.11 -4.93 2.45
CA GLY A 84 -29.42 -6.15 2.05
C GLY A 84 -28.96 -6.19 0.58
N GLU A 85 -29.38 -5.24 -0.26
CA GLU A 85 -28.96 -5.17 -1.67
C GLU A 85 -27.79 -4.19 -1.86
N VAL A 86 -26.84 -4.57 -2.72
CA VAL A 86 -25.65 -3.75 -3.01
C VAL A 86 -26.05 -2.49 -3.77
N VAL A 87 -25.62 -1.34 -3.27
CA VAL A 87 -25.81 -0.05 -3.94
C VAL A 87 -24.51 0.35 -4.62
N THR A 88 -24.58 0.61 -5.92
CA THR A 88 -23.44 1.05 -6.74
C THR A 88 -23.61 2.48 -7.26
N THR A 89 -24.81 3.04 -7.19
CA THR A 89 -25.12 4.42 -7.60
C THR A 89 -24.78 5.39 -6.48
N ASP A 90 -24.24 6.57 -6.83
CA ASP A 90 -23.92 7.66 -5.89
C ASP A 90 -22.95 7.25 -4.77
N VAL A 91 -22.08 6.28 -5.04
CA VAL A 91 -20.99 5.85 -4.15
C VAL A 91 -19.66 6.35 -4.71
N THR A 92 -18.88 7.02 -3.87
CA THR A 92 -17.50 7.39 -4.17
C THR A 92 -16.56 6.79 -3.14
N SER A 93 -15.29 6.63 -3.52
CA SER A 93 -14.24 6.13 -2.63
C SER A 93 -12.96 6.90 -2.90
N THR A 94 -12.18 7.11 -1.84
CA THR A 94 -10.84 7.66 -1.93
C THR A 94 -9.84 6.52 -2.14
N MET A 95 -8.66 6.85 -2.66
CA MET A 95 -7.54 5.90 -2.65
C MET A 95 -7.14 5.58 -1.21
N GLU A 96 -6.65 4.38 -1.00
CA GLU A 96 -6.01 3.95 0.23
C GLU A 96 -4.75 4.79 0.50
N MET A 97 -4.49 5.09 1.77
CA MET A 97 -3.33 5.88 2.18
C MET A 97 -2.59 5.12 3.28
N ALA A 98 -1.30 4.91 3.09
CA ALA A 98 -0.44 4.31 4.10
C ALA A 98 -0.22 5.29 5.26
N ASP A 99 -0.39 4.80 6.48
CA ASP A 99 -0.11 5.50 7.75
C ASP A 99 1.35 5.31 8.20
N GLY A 100 2.01 4.23 7.75
CA GLY A 100 3.45 4.01 7.91
C GLY A 100 3.86 3.33 9.22
N ASP A 101 2.93 2.61 9.86
CA ASP A 101 3.14 1.84 11.09
C ASP A 101 3.55 0.35 10.88
#